data_AF-A0A9D8XZ66-F1
#
_entry.id   AF-A0A9D8XZ66-F1
#
_cell.length_a   1.000
_cell.length_b   1.000
_cell.length_c   1.000
_cell.angle_alpha   90.00
_cell.angle_beta   90.00
_cell.angle_gamma   90.00
#
_symmetry.space_group_name_H-M   'P 1'
#
loop_
_entity.id
_entity.type
_entity.pdbx_description
1 polymer ?
#
loop_
_entity_poly.entity_id
_entity_poly.type
_entity_poly.pdbx_seq_one_letter_code
_entity_poly.pdbx_strand_id
1 'polypeptide(L)'
;MIQSEKSELRKERNRQTLLKAKIASSSAPKNSGALPERDFSIKPLRLGPLEIGTPMLLSPMAGVTNWPFRVLCQRFGGGGMYVAEMITSRALIAGNEKAFQLLSFSPEEKIHSLQLYGVNPKAVYMAARIVLDRVKVDHIGLNFGCPVPKITRRGGGSALPWKYDLFAKVIGAAKKALDGASVALTAKIRTGIDEDHKTYLEAGRIAQEEGADGVILHARTCAQYYGGHSQWEAIGELKRELSIPVIGNGDIFSGRDAVDMIRETGCDAVAIGRGSQGRPWLFSDISAAFRGEDQVTVPPLGEVVSCIKEHFSMMLEFMDGDQERAARAMRSHFGWYLRGYPIGGEARSAIMQSDSQEELFSLLDGLDPALEPDEDAVTSTRGRSGFQKKVHLPYGWLDSHSLTENEEETLFGLDVLDASY
;
A
#
# COMPACT_ATOMS: atom_id res chain seq x y z
N MET A 1 -37.27 28.81 10.18
CA MET A 1 -37.44 27.97 11.39
C MET A 1 -37.09 26.50 11.12
N ILE A 2 -37.81 25.78 10.24
CA ILE A 2 -37.60 24.32 10.03
C ILE A 2 -36.19 23.94 9.51
N GLN A 3 -35.54 24.81 8.73
CA GLN A 3 -34.17 24.56 8.25
C GLN A 3 -33.07 24.80 9.30
N SER A 4 -33.30 25.69 10.29
CA SER A 4 -32.31 25.90 11.37
C SER A 4 -32.38 24.78 12.41
N GLU A 5 -33.57 24.26 12.71
CA GLU A 5 -33.74 23.09 13.60
C GLU A 5 -33.09 21.83 13.01
N LYS A 6 -33.24 21.58 11.70
CA LYS A 6 -32.55 20.46 11.03
C LYS A 6 -31.02 20.59 11.03
N SER A 7 -30.51 21.83 11.02
CA SER A 7 -29.07 22.12 11.11
C SER A 7 -28.54 21.85 12.52
N GLU A 8 -29.26 22.26 13.56
CA GLU A 8 -28.89 21.99 14.95
C GLU A 8 -28.94 20.50 15.29
N LEU A 9 -30.01 19.80 14.90
CA LEU A 9 -30.12 18.35 15.11
C LEU A 9 -28.97 17.57 14.43
N ARG A 10 -28.48 18.06 13.29
CA ARG A 10 -27.32 17.47 12.59
C ARG A 10 -26.00 17.76 13.32
N LYS A 11 -25.83 18.96 13.87
CA LYS A 11 -24.67 19.32 14.69
C LYS A 11 -24.62 18.51 15.98
N GLU A 12 -25.76 18.30 16.62
CA GLU A 12 -25.89 17.56 17.87
C GLU A 12 -25.64 16.05 17.68
N ARG A 13 -26.18 15.48 16.59
CA ARG A 13 -25.88 14.10 16.20
C ARG A 13 -24.39 13.91 15.87
N ASN A 14 -23.74 14.88 15.21
CA ASN A 14 -22.30 14.84 14.96
C ASN A 14 -21.50 14.94 16.26
N ARG A 15 -21.92 15.78 17.22
CA ARG A 15 -21.28 15.92 18.54
C ARG A 15 -21.38 14.62 19.34
N GLN A 16 -22.53 13.95 19.34
CA GLN A 16 -22.71 12.64 19.96
C GLN A 16 -21.90 11.54 19.27
N THR A 17 -21.75 11.59 17.94
CA THR A 17 -20.92 10.64 17.18
C THR A 17 -19.44 10.81 17.52
N LEU A 18 -18.96 12.04 17.62
CA LEU A 18 -17.60 12.37 18.07
C LEU A 18 -17.35 11.95 19.52
N LEU A 19 -18.35 12.12 20.40
CA LEU A 19 -18.25 11.69 21.80
C LEU A 19 -18.17 10.16 21.92
N LYS A 20 -18.99 9.43 21.16
CA LYS A 20 -18.92 7.96 21.07
C LYS A 20 -17.60 7.46 20.49
N ALA A 21 -17.04 8.16 19.51
CA ALA A 21 -15.71 7.86 18.97
C ALA A 21 -14.59 8.10 20.01
N LYS A 22 -14.69 9.16 20.82
CA LYS A 22 -13.76 9.44 21.94
C LYS A 22 -13.85 8.40 23.06
N ILE A 23 -15.05 7.90 23.34
CA ILE A 23 -15.26 6.85 24.35
C ILE A 23 -14.73 5.50 23.83
N ALA A 24 -14.96 5.17 22.55
CA ALA A 24 -14.42 3.96 21.92
C ALA A 24 -12.89 3.98 21.77
N SER A 25 -12.26 5.15 21.61
CA SER A 25 -10.80 5.28 21.63
C SER A 25 -10.19 5.24 23.03
N SER A 26 -11.01 5.34 24.10
CA SER A 26 -10.53 5.38 25.49
C SER A 26 -10.51 4.02 26.19
N SER A 27 -11.04 2.96 25.57
CA SER A 27 -11.13 1.63 26.16
C SER A 27 -10.01 0.66 25.77
N ALA A 28 -9.00 1.10 25.02
CA ALA A 28 -7.76 0.35 24.90
C ALA A 28 -6.90 0.62 26.15
N PRO A 29 -6.51 -0.40 26.93
CA PRO A 29 -5.67 -0.18 28.09
C PRO A 29 -4.34 0.44 27.63
N LYS A 30 -4.10 1.69 28.03
CA LYS A 30 -2.77 2.33 27.94
C LYS A 30 -1.87 1.63 28.94
N ASN A 31 -1.24 0.54 28.51
CA ASN A 31 -0.24 -0.14 29.32
C ASN A 31 1.04 0.72 29.29
N SER A 32 1.17 1.62 30.26
CA SER A 32 2.38 2.41 30.53
C SER A 32 3.44 1.63 31.33
N GLY A 33 3.39 0.30 31.28
CA GLY A 33 4.44 -0.55 31.83
C GLY A 33 5.60 -0.63 30.83
N ALA A 34 6.79 -0.20 31.25
CA ALA A 34 8.03 -0.56 30.57
C ALA A 34 8.02 -2.08 30.33
N LEU A 35 8.13 -2.46 29.06
CA LEU A 35 8.01 -3.85 28.63
C LEU A 35 9.22 -4.65 29.15
N PRO A 36 9.04 -5.91 29.58
CA PRO A 36 10.16 -6.77 29.91
C PRO A 36 11.05 -6.95 28.67
N GLU A 37 12.36 -6.70 28.85
CA GLU A 37 13.41 -6.87 27.85
C GLU A 37 13.49 -8.35 27.40
N ARG A 38 12.65 -8.74 26.46
CA ARG A 38 13.06 -9.79 25.52
C ARG A 38 13.95 -9.11 24.49
N ASP A 39 15.13 -9.67 24.31
CA ASP A 39 16.14 -9.25 23.34
C ASP A 39 15.49 -9.16 21.94
N PHE A 40 15.02 -7.96 21.58
CA PHE A 40 14.27 -7.72 20.35
C PHE A 40 15.31 -7.52 19.25
N SER A 41 15.81 -8.63 18.70
CA SER A 41 16.75 -8.60 17.58
C SER A 41 15.98 -8.64 16.27
N ILE A 42 16.04 -7.57 15.49
CA ILE A 42 15.49 -7.56 14.13
C ILE A 42 16.51 -8.14 13.16
N LYS A 43 16.05 -9.11 12.36
CA LYS A 43 16.87 -9.79 11.36
C LYS A 43 16.55 -9.26 9.96
N PRO A 44 17.52 -9.22 9.04
CA PRO A 44 17.24 -8.96 7.63
C PRO A 44 16.17 -9.92 7.09
N LEU A 45 15.29 -9.41 6.23
CA LEU A 45 14.29 -10.22 5.53
C LEU A 45 14.93 -10.86 4.31
N ARG A 46 14.73 -12.16 4.11
CA ARG A 46 15.16 -12.89 2.90
C ARG A 46 13.95 -13.35 2.10
N LEU A 47 13.81 -12.86 0.87
CA LEU A 47 12.78 -13.28 -0.10
C LEU A 47 13.48 -13.98 -1.25
N GLY A 48 13.58 -15.31 -1.20
CA GLY A 48 14.29 -16.08 -2.21
C GLY A 48 15.75 -15.60 -2.34
N PRO A 49 16.19 -15.09 -3.52
CA PRO A 49 17.55 -14.58 -3.70
C PRO A 49 17.79 -13.18 -3.12
N LEU A 50 16.73 -12.46 -2.72
CA LEU A 50 16.80 -11.07 -2.30
C LEU A 50 16.96 -10.96 -0.77
N GLU A 51 17.95 -10.19 -0.32
CA GLU A 51 18.11 -9.81 1.09
C GLU A 51 17.74 -8.34 1.27
N ILE A 52 16.87 -8.06 2.23
CA ILE A 52 16.40 -6.72 2.59
C ILE A 52 16.93 -6.42 3.99
N GLY A 53 17.89 -5.50 4.08
CA GLY A 53 18.64 -5.24 5.30
C GLY A 53 17.79 -4.73 6.46
N THR A 54 16.80 -3.89 6.17
CA THR A 54 15.81 -3.42 7.14
C THR A 54 14.47 -4.05 6.80
N PRO A 55 13.87 -4.92 7.63
CA PRO A 55 12.69 -5.72 7.27
C PRO A 55 11.40 -4.89 7.31
N MET A 56 11.34 -3.93 6.41
CA MET A 56 10.18 -3.08 6.17
C MET A 56 10.01 -2.81 4.67
N LEU A 57 8.76 -2.69 4.26
CA LEU A 57 8.38 -2.46 2.88
C LEU A 57 7.50 -1.22 2.76
N LEU A 58 7.67 -0.41 1.73
CA LEU A 58 6.59 0.48 1.26
C LEU A 58 5.58 -0.35 0.48
N SER A 59 4.33 -0.38 0.93
CA SER A 59 3.24 -1.07 0.24
C SER A 59 2.90 -0.35 -1.07
N PRO A 60 2.61 -1.10 -2.15
CA PRO A 60 2.21 -0.50 -3.42
C PRO A 60 0.88 0.25 -3.26
N MET A 61 0.86 1.52 -3.69
CA MET A 61 -0.34 2.35 -3.67
C MET A 61 -0.46 3.09 -5.00
N ALA A 62 -1.49 2.73 -5.78
CA ALA A 62 -1.74 3.35 -7.07
C ALA A 62 -1.94 4.87 -6.94
N GLY A 63 -1.28 5.63 -7.80
CA GLY A 63 -1.19 7.08 -7.81
C GLY A 63 -0.30 7.69 -6.71
N VAL A 64 0.46 6.87 -5.97
CA VAL A 64 1.27 7.33 -4.83
C VAL A 64 2.70 6.79 -4.91
N THR A 65 2.91 5.50 -5.13
CA THR A 65 4.23 4.86 -5.07
C THR A 65 4.98 4.86 -6.41
N ASN A 66 4.94 6.00 -7.11
CA ASN A 66 5.82 6.30 -8.24
C ASN A 66 7.28 6.45 -7.78
N TRP A 67 8.24 6.42 -8.72
CA TRP A 67 9.66 6.46 -8.34
C TRP A 67 10.03 7.70 -7.51
N PRO A 68 9.48 8.92 -7.77
CA PRO A 68 9.76 10.08 -6.94
C PRO A 68 9.45 9.86 -5.45
N PHE A 69 8.28 9.33 -5.14
CA PHE A 69 7.91 9.05 -3.76
C PHE A 69 8.73 7.90 -3.16
N ARG A 70 9.09 6.88 -3.95
CA ARG A 70 9.91 5.76 -3.49
C ARG A 70 11.33 6.19 -3.14
N VAL A 71 11.94 7.07 -3.94
CA VAL A 71 13.26 7.65 -3.64
C VAL A 71 13.24 8.37 -2.31
N LEU A 72 12.23 9.20 -2.04
CA LEU A 72 12.08 9.85 -0.73
C LEU A 72 11.99 8.83 0.40
N CYS A 73 11.09 7.84 0.27
CA CYS A 73 10.96 6.79 1.27
C CYS A 73 12.28 6.03 1.50
N GLN A 74 13.04 5.75 0.44
CA GLN A 74 14.34 5.09 0.50
C GLN A 74 15.39 5.93 1.22
N ARG A 75 15.45 7.23 0.95
CA ARG A 75 16.43 8.12 1.61
C ARG A 75 16.21 8.21 3.12
N PHE A 76 14.96 8.16 3.59
CA PHE A 76 14.66 8.12 5.02
C PHE A 76 14.75 6.72 5.63
N GLY A 77 14.31 5.69 4.90
CA GLY A 77 14.22 4.33 5.44
C GLY A 77 15.48 3.49 5.29
N GLY A 78 16.39 3.86 4.40
CA GLY A 78 17.57 3.08 4.09
C GLY A 78 17.23 1.73 3.48
N GLY A 79 17.78 0.65 4.03
CA GLY A 79 17.79 -0.72 3.48
C GLY A 79 16.47 -1.49 3.43
N GLY A 80 15.32 -0.79 3.46
CA GLY A 80 14.01 -1.38 3.18
C GLY A 80 13.76 -1.63 1.70
N MET A 81 12.61 -2.22 1.36
CA MET A 81 12.18 -2.42 -0.03
C MET A 81 10.98 -1.52 -0.37
N TYR A 82 11.10 -0.70 -1.42
CA TYR A 82 10.09 0.29 -1.77
C TYR A 82 9.35 -0.15 -3.03
N VAL A 83 8.11 -0.63 -2.89
CA VAL A 83 7.40 -1.29 -4.00
C VAL A 83 6.71 -0.25 -4.88
N ALA A 84 6.95 -0.32 -6.19
CA ALA A 84 6.28 0.45 -7.21
C ALA A 84 4.76 0.19 -7.24
N GLU A 85 4.04 1.07 -7.92
CA GLU A 85 2.61 0.90 -8.12
C GLU A 85 2.24 -0.45 -8.75
N MET A 86 0.99 -0.86 -8.52
CA MET A 86 0.44 -2.04 -9.19
C MET A 86 0.21 -1.76 -10.67
N ILE A 87 0.77 -2.60 -11.53
CA ILE A 87 0.66 -2.52 -12.99
C ILE A 87 -0.27 -3.64 -13.47
N THR A 88 -1.21 -3.29 -14.33
CA THR A 88 -2.13 -4.28 -14.90
C THR A 88 -1.44 -5.06 -16.01
N SER A 89 -1.39 -6.39 -15.91
CA SER A 89 -0.74 -7.27 -16.90
C SER A 89 -1.23 -7.03 -18.33
N ARG A 90 -2.55 -6.85 -18.50
CA ARG A 90 -3.14 -6.52 -19.82
C ARG A 90 -2.65 -5.20 -20.39
N ALA A 91 -2.41 -4.19 -19.55
CA ALA A 91 -1.94 -2.90 -20.02
C ALA A 91 -0.51 -2.97 -20.57
N LEU A 92 0.35 -3.81 -19.98
CA LEU A 92 1.70 -4.07 -20.50
C LEU A 92 1.64 -4.81 -21.84
N ILE A 93 0.80 -5.84 -21.95
CA ILE A 93 0.63 -6.62 -23.18
C ILE A 93 0.09 -5.74 -24.32
N ALA A 94 -0.84 -4.85 -24.02
CA ALA A 94 -1.41 -3.90 -24.97
C ALA A 94 -0.46 -2.74 -25.34
N GLY A 95 0.77 -2.72 -24.83
CA GLY A 95 1.74 -1.65 -25.13
C GLY A 95 1.33 -0.28 -24.58
N ASN A 96 0.60 -0.23 -23.46
CA ASN A 96 0.14 1.04 -22.92
C ASN A 96 1.30 1.85 -22.33
N GLU A 97 1.58 3.02 -22.92
CA GLU A 97 2.69 3.89 -22.49
C GLU A 97 2.63 4.27 -21.00
N LYS A 98 1.43 4.51 -20.44
CA LYS A 98 1.30 4.81 -19.00
C LYS A 98 1.66 3.61 -18.13
N ALA A 99 1.43 2.38 -18.61
CA ALA A 99 1.83 1.18 -17.89
C ALA A 99 3.36 0.98 -17.96
N PHE A 100 3.99 1.29 -19.09
CA PHE A 100 5.45 1.26 -19.20
C PHE A 100 6.13 2.33 -18.38
N GLN A 101 5.55 3.52 -18.26
CA GLN A 101 6.06 4.56 -17.37
C GLN A 101 6.12 4.09 -15.91
N LEU A 102 5.19 3.22 -15.46
CA LEU A 102 5.22 2.63 -14.12
C LEU A 102 6.34 1.59 -13.92
N LEU A 103 7.00 1.14 -15.00
CA LEU A 103 8.21 0.30 -14.93
C LEU A 103 9.48 1.13 -14.70
N SER A 104 9.40 2.45 -14.67
CA SER A 104 10.57 3.30 -14.46
C SER A 104 11.04 3.28 -12.99
N PHE A 105 12.35 3.17 -12.84
CA PHE A 105 13.06 3.25 -11.56
C PHE A 105 14.11 4.35 -11.62
N SER A 106 14.32 5.04 -10.51
CA SER A 106 15.44 5.98 -10.38
C SER A 106 16.76 5.22 -10.24
N PRO A 107 17.88 5.74 -10.79
CA PRO A 107 19.21 5.19 -10.54
C PRO A 107 19.60 5.11 -9.06
N GLU A 108 18.92 5.87 -8.19
CA GLU A 108 19.14 5.82 -6.74
C GLU A 108 18.54 4.56 -6.10
N GLU A 109 17.50 3.98 -6.70
CA GLU A 109 16.81 2.81 -6.14
C GLU A 109 17.75 1.61 -6.08
N LYS A 110 17.83 0.98 -4.90
CA LYS A 110 18.73 -0.17 -4.69
C LYS A 110 18.09 -1.51 -5.00
N ILE A 111 16.77 -1.59 -4.83
CA ILE A 111 15.95 -2.77 -5.09
C ILE A 111 14.82 -2.34 -6.02
N HIS A 112 14.82 -2.85 -7.24
CA HIS A 112 13.75 -2.61 -8.21
C HIS A 112 12.61 -3.59 -7.96
N SER A 113 11.59 -3.09 -7.28
CA SER A 113 10.45 -3.88 -6.85
C SER A 113 9.16 -3.31 -7.41
N LEU A 114 8.34 -4.15 -8.07
CA LEU A 114 7.04 -3.75 -8.61
C LEU A 114 5.96 -4.78 -8.32
N GLN A 115 4.70 -4.44 -8.62
CA GLN A 115 3.58 -5.35 -8.45
C GLN A 115 2.79 -5.52 -9.75
N LEU A 116 2.48 -6.75 -10.13
CA LEU A 116 1.59 -7.08 -11.23
C LEU A 116 0.18 -7.41 -10.74
N TYR A 117 -0.80 -7.14 -11.59
CA TYR A 117 -2.20 -7.53 -11.41
C TYR A 117 -2.75 -8.16 -12.69
N GLY A 118 -3.31 -9.36 -12.54
CA GLY A 118 -4.03 -10.05 -13.60
C GLY A 118 -4.88 -11.18 -13.05
N VAL A 119 -5.93 -11.54 -13.79
CA VAL A 119 -6.82 -12.67 -13.50
C VAL A 119 -6.58 -13.85 -14.46
N ASN A 120 -5.94 -13.60 -15.61
CA ASN A 120 -5.63 -14.61 -16.61
C ASN A 120 -4.17 -15.05 -16.45
N PRO A 121 -3.90 -16.34 -16.15
CA PRO A 121 -2.54 -16.86 -15.97
C PRO A 121 -1.60 -16.58 -17.16
N LYS A 122 -2.09 -16.72 -18.40
CA LYS A 122 -1.31 -16.42 -19.61
C LYS A 122 -0.93 -14.95 -19.69
N ALA A 123 -1.85 -14.05 -19.30
CA ALA A 123 -1.56 -12.62 -19.25
C ALA A 123 -0.50 -12.28 -18.20
N VAL A 124 -0.56 -12.91 -17.03
CA VAL A 124 0.42 -12.70 -15.96
C VAL A 124 1.80 -13.21 -16.39
N TYR A 125 1.87 -14.40 -17.00
CA TYR A 125 3.11 -14.94 -17.58
C TYR A 125 3.74 -13.96 -18.58
N MET A 126 2.97 -13.50 -19.57
CA MET A 126 3.47 -12.58 -20.60
C MET A 126 3.90 -11.24 -20.01
N ALA A 127 3.13 -10.68 -19.07
CA ALA A 127 3.49 -9.44 -18.41
C ALA A 127 4.79 -9.55 -17.60
N ALA A 128 4.99 -10.65 -16.87
CA ALA A 128 6.24 -10.90 -16.14
C ALA A 128 7.44 -11.02 -17.10
N ARG A 129 7.27 -11.67 -18.26
CA ARG A 129 8.31 -11.69 -19.31
C ARG A 129 8.61 -10.29 -19.87
N ILE A 130 7.58 -9.50 -20.18
CA ILE A 130 7.74 -8.12 -20.63
C ILE A 130 8.52 -7.28 -19.61
N VAL A 131 8.28 -7.48 -18.31
CA VAL A 131 9.04 -6.80 -17.26
C VAL A 131 10.51 -7.21 -17.32
N LEU A 132 10.81 -8.51 -17.32
CA LEU A 132 12.20 -9.02 -17.39
C LEU A 132 12.96 -8.50 -18.61
N ASP A 133 12.29 -8.41 -19.77
CA ASP A 133 12.90 -7.97 -21.01
C ASP A 133 13.17 -6.46 -21.04
N ARG A 134 12.42 -5.67 -20.27
CA ARG A 134 12.48 -4.19 -20.32
C ARG A 134 13.28 -3.57 -19.18
N VAL A 135 13.27 -4.17 -18.00
CA VAL A 135 13.86 -3.57 -16.81
C VAL A 135 14.59 -4.62 -15.97
N LYS A 136 15.72 -4.22 -15.40
CA LYS A 136 16.33 -5.00 -14.31
C LYS A 136 15.39 -4.93 -13.12
N VAL A 137 14.77 -6.04 -12.75
CA VAL A 137 13.86 -6.14 -11.61
C VAL A 137 14.44 -7.15 -10.62
N ASP A 138 14.34 -6.87 -9.33
CA ASP A 138 14.80 -7.76 -8.26
C ASP A 138 13.63 -8.46 -7.56
N HIS A 139 12.44 -7.86 -7.62
CA HIS A 139 11.22 -8.40 -7.02
C HIS A 139 9.96 -8.08 -7.84
N ILE A 140 9.09 -9.08 -8.01
CA ILE A 140 7.73 -8.95 -8.54
C ILE A 140 6.74 -9.43 -7.49
N GLY A 141 5.86 -8.56 -7.04
CA GLY A 141 4.69 -8.93 -6.24
C GLY A 141 3.47 -9.20 -7.12
N LEU A 142 2.55 -10.04 -6.66
CA LEU A 142 1.24 -10.24 -7.26
C LEU A 142 0.15 -9.63 -6.38
N ASN A 143 -0.72 -8.82 -6.97
CA ASN A 143 -1.83 -8.19 -6.26
C ASN A 143 -3.04 -9.13 -6.15
N PHE A 144 -3.33 -9.54 -4.92
CA PHE A 144 -4.54 -10.27 -4.54
C PHE A 144 -5.25 -9.59 -3.37
N GLY A 145 -5.04 -8.28 -3.21
CA GLY A 145 -5.49 -7.53 -2.04
C GLY A 145 -6.29 -6.27 -2.38
N CYS A 146 -6.33 -5.83 -3.64
CA CYS A 146 -7.05 -4.63 -4.04
C CYS A 146 -8.56 -4.85 -3.90
N PRO A 147 -9.25 -4.07 -3.04
CA PRO A 147 -10.68 -4.25 -2.82
C PRO A 147 -11.54 -3.44 -3.80
N VAL A 148 -10.96 -2.67 -4.72
CA VAL A 148 -11.71 -1.71 -5.54
C VAL A 148 -12.73 -2.42 -6.45
N PRO A 149 -13.99 -1.97 -6.53
CA PRO A 149 -15.03 -2.65 -7.33
C PRO A 149 -14.69 -2.87 -8.79
N LYS A 150 -13.91 -1.97 -9.42
CA LYS A 150 -13.41 -2.13 -10.80
C LYS A 150 -12.57 -3.41 -10.98
N ILE A 151 -11.92 -3.86 -9.91
CA ILE A 151 -11.05 -5.03 -9.84
C ILE A 151 -11.86 -6.26 -9.40
N THR A 152 -12.53 -6.19 -8.26
CA THR A 152 -13.22 -7.35 -7.67
C THR A 152 -14.38 -7.85 -8.52
N ARG A 153 -15.09 -6.97 -9.24
CA ARG A 153 -16.20 -7.38 -10.13
C ARG A 153 -15.77 -8.27 -11.30
N ARG A 154 -14.46 -8.32 -11.57
CA ARG A 154 -13.83 -9.15 -12.61
C ARG A 154 -13.16 -10.40 -12.03
N GLY A 155 -13.43 -10.74 -10.76
CA GLY A 155 -12.78 -11.85 -10.05
C GLY A 155 -11.32 -11.57 -9.65
N GLY A 156 -10.86 -10.30 -9.73
CA GLY A 156 -9.49 -9.91 -9.44
C GLY A 156 -9.27 -9.34 -8.04
N GLY A 157 -8.02 -9.03 -7.70
CA GLY A 157 -7.66 -8.43 -6.43
C GLY A 157 -8.06 -9.34 -5.27
N SER A 158 -8.69 -8.79 -4.23
CA SER A 158 -9.11 -9.58 -3.06
C SER A 158 -10.27 -10.54 -3.30
N ALA A 159 -10.87 -10.55 -4.49
CA ALA A 159 -11.85 -11.58 -4.87
C ALA A 159 -11.18 -12.88 -5.36
N LEU A 160 -9.97 -12.78 -5.91
CA LEU A 160 -9.30 -13.88 -6.60
C LEU A 160 -8.96 -15.06 -5.66
N PRO A 161 -8.42 -14.83 -4.44
CA PRO A 161 -8.07 -15.93 -3.53
C PRO A 161 -9.24 -16.83 -3.10
N TRP A 162 -10.49 -16.47 -3.42
CA TRP A 162 -11.63 -17.37 -3.24
C TRP A 162 -11.62 -18.55 -4.21
N LYS A 163 -11.13 -18.36 -5.44
CA LYS A 163 -10.99 -19.40 -6.45
C LYS A 163 -9.59 -20.00 -6.36
N TYR A 164 -9.42 -21.03 -5.54
CA TYR A 164 -8.13 -21.64 -5.22
C TYR A 164 -7.39 -22.16 -6.46
N ASP A 165 -8.10 -22.78 -7.40
CA ASP A 165 -7.51 -23.26 -8.65
C ASP A 165 -6.97 -22.12 -9.52
N LEU A 166 -7.72 -21.01 -9.62
CA LEU A 166 -7.31 -19.82 -10.34
C LEU A 166 -6.11 -19.14 -9.66
N PHE A 167 -6.18 -19.01 -8.34
CA PHE A 167 -5.11 -18.44 -7.53
C PHE A 167 -3.80 -19.21 -7.73
N ALA A 168 -3.86 -20.54 -7.67
CA ALA A 168 -2.73 -21.42 -7.95
C ALA A 168 -2.19 -21.20 -9.38
N LYS A 169 -3.07 -21.29 -10.39
CA LYS A 169 -2.72 -21.09 -11.81
C LYS A 169 -2.02 -19.75 -12.07
N VAL A 170 -2.47 -18.66 -11.42
CA VAL A 170 -1.88 -17.32 -11.60
C VAL A 170 -0.48 -17.22 -10.99
N ILE A 171 -0.29 -17.74 -9.76
CA ILE A 171 1.04 -17.72 -9.10
C ILE A 171 2.01 -18.62 -9.85
N GLY A 172 1.62 -19.85 -10.19
CA GLY A 172 2.44 -20.78 -10.95
C GLY A 172 2.83 -20.23 -12.32
N ALA A 173 1.93 -19.50 -13.01
CA ALA A 173 2.25 -18.83 -14.26
C ALA A 173 3.28 -17.69 -14.10
N ALA A 174 3.19 -16.91 -13.02
CA ALA A 174 4.20 -15.91 -12.72
C ALA A 174 5.55 -16.57 -12.38
N LYS A 175 5.56 -17.60 -11.51
CA LYS A 175 6.78 -18.31 -11.14
C LYS A 175 7.49 -18.88 -12.37
N LYS A 176 6.74 -19.58 -13.23
CA LYS A 176 7.23 -20.11 -14.51
C LYS A 176 7.82 -19.03 -15.43
N ALA A 177 7.26 -17.81 -15.45
CA ALA A 177 7.81 -16.71 -16.23
C ALA A 177 9.16 -16.21 -15.68
N LEU A 178 9.41 -16.41 -14.39
CA LEU A 178 10.63 -16.01 -13.69
C LEU A 178 11.66 -17.15 -13.61
N ASP A 179 11.36 -18.34 -14.13
CA ASP A 179 12.31 -19.46 -14.16
C ASP A 179 13.65 -19.05 -14.79
N GLY A 180 14.74 -19.29 -14.05
CA GLY A 180 16.10 -18.91 -14.44
C GLY A 180 16.48 -17.46 -14.17
N ALA A 181 15.54 -16.61 -13.74
CA ALA A 181 15.82 -15.24 -13.30
C ALA A 181 16.05 -15.19 -11.79
N SER A 182 16.98 -14.35 -11.33
CA SER A 182 17.22 -14.11 -9.91
C SER A 182 16.26 -13.03 -9.38
N VAL A 183 14.95 -13.33 -9.42
CA VAL A 183 13.87 -12.39 -9.06
C VAL A 183 12.97 -13.03 -8.01
N ALA A 184 12.76 -12.32 -6.90
CA ALA A 184 11.84 -12.76 -5.85
C ALA A 184 10.38 -12.57 -6.27
N LEU A 185 9.52 -13.54 -5.95
CA LEU A 185 8.08 -13.49 -6.20
C LEU A 185 7.30 -13.44 -4.88
N THR A 186 6.41 -12.48 -4.68
CA THR A 186 5.52 -12.47 -3.50
C THR A 186 4.05 -12.40 -3.85
N ALA A 187 3.18 -12.87 -2.95
CA ALA A 187 1.74 -12.71 -3.04
C ALA A 187 1.24 -11.72 -1.97
N LYS A 188 0.60 -10.62 -2.36
CA LYS A 188 -0.03 -9.68 -1.42
C LYS A 188 -1.53 -9.93 -1.33
N ILE A 189 -1.99 -10.48 -0.21
CA ILE A 189 -3.38 -10.91 0.02
C ILE A 189 -4.07 -10.08 1.11
N ARG A 190 -5.37 -10.31 1.27
CA ARG A 190 -6.21 -9.88 2.39
C ARG A 190 -6.67 -11.10 3.19
N THR A 191 -7.25 -10.88 4.37
CA THR A 191 -7.82 -11.97 5.21
C THR A 191 -8.88 -12.78 4.45
N GLY A 192 -9.63 -12.13 3.57
CA GLY A 192 -10.66 -12.75 2.74
C GLY A 192 -11.55 -11.71 2.08
N ILE A 193 -12.71 -12.14 1.59
CA ILE A 193 -13.71 -11.26 1.00
C ILE A 193 -14.47 -10.52 2.10
N ASP A 194 -14.95 -11.23 3.10
CA ASP A 194 -15.63 -10.73 4.29
C ASP A 194 -15.36 -11.69 5.47
N GLU A 195 -16.13 -11.57 6.56
CA GLU A 195 -15.92 -12.40 7.76
C GLU A 195 -16.31 -13.86 7.55
N ASP A 196 -17.27 -14.16 6.67
CA ASP A 196 -17.76 -15.51 6.38
C ASP A 196 -16.92 -16.19 5.29
N HIS A 197 -16.19 -15.40 4.49
CA HIS A 197 -15.40 -15.86 3.34
C HIS A 197 -13.91 -15.54 3.52
N LYS A 198 -13.31 -16.02 4.63
CA LYS A 198 -11.88 -15.92 4.91
C LYS A 198 -11.08 -16.96 4.13
N THR A 199 -9.95 -16.57 3.55
CA THR A 199 -9.15 -17.43 2.67
C THR A 199 -7.64 -17.39 2.96
N TYR A 200 -7.16 -16.47 3.80
CA TYR A 200 -5.73 -16.21 3.98
C TYR A 200 -4.86 -17.41 4.34
N LEU A 201 -5.33 -18.37 5.15
CA LEU A 201 -4.56 -19.56 5.49
C LEU A 201 -4.35 -20.44 4.26
N GLU A 202 -5.44 -20.79 3.57
CA GLU A 202 -5.39 -21.63 2.38
C GLU A 202 -4.66 -20.92 1.23
N ALA A 203 -4.94 -19.63 1.01
CA ALA A 203 -4.22 -18.81 0.04
C ALA A 203 -2.73 -18.69 0.37
N GLY A 204 -2.35 -18.66 1.64
CA GLY A 204 -0.95 -18.71 2.07
C GLY A 204 -0.28 -20.02 1.67
N ARG A 205 -0.92 -21.15 1.96
CA ARG A 205 -0.43 -22.50 1.62
C ARG A 205 -0.26 -22.65 0.11
N ILE A 206 -1.29 -22.30 -0.66
CA ILE A 206 -1.23 -22.36 -2.14
C ILE A 206 -0.11 -21.46 -2.67
N ALA A 207 0.04 -20.23 -2.16
CA ALA A 207 1.11 -19.34 -2.62
C ALA A 207 2.50 -19.95 -2.37
N GLN A 208 2.70 -20.59 -1.23
CA GLN A 208 3.94 -21.30 -0.90
C GLN A 208 4.16 -22.51 -1.82
N GLU A 209 3.14 -23.34 -2.04
CA GLU A 209 3.20 -24.53 -2.89
C GLU A 209 3.50 -24.18 -4.35
N GLU A 210 2.97 -23.06 -4.85
CA GLU A 210 3.23 -22.54 -6.19
C GLU A 210 4.55 -21.74 -6.30
N GLY A 211 5.35 -21.72 -5.23
CA GLY A 211 6.73 -21.21 -5.25
C GLY A 211 6.89 -19.71 -5.04
N ALA A 212 5.93 -19.04 -4.39
CA ALA A 212 6.16 -17.69 -3.88
C ALA A 212 7.25 -17.70 -2.80
N ASP A 213 8.10 -16.68 -2.81
CA ASP A 213 9.20 -16.47 -1.88
C ASP A 213 8.76 -15.74 -0.59
N GLY A 214 7.51 -15.30 -0.52
CA GLY A 214 6.91 -14.69 0.67
C GLY A 214 5.47 -14.23 0.45
N VAL A 215 4.74 -14.04 1.56
CA VAL A 215 3.33 -13.59 1.56
C VAL A 215 3.18 -12.32 2.38
N ILE A 216 2.55 -11.30 1.80
CA ILE A 216 2.20 -10.05 2.48
C ILE A 216 0.71 -10.09 2.82
N LEU A 217 0.36 -10.16 4.11
CA LEU A 217 -1.04 -10.18 4.55
C LEU A 217 -1.49 -8.79 5.03
N HIS A 218 -2.38 -8.16 4.27
CA HIS A 218 -3.17 -7.06 4.81
C HIS A 218 -4.26 -7.65 5.71
N ALA A 219 -4.14 -7.48 7.03
CA ALA A 219 -5.02 -8.04 8.04
C ALA A 219 -6.41 -7.36 8.09
N ARG A 220 -7.08 -7.31 6.95
CA ARG A 220 -8.46 -6.86 6.77
C ARG A 220 -9.11 -7.69 5.68
N THR A 221 -10.42 -7.87 5.76
CA THR A 221 -11.23 -8.41 4.67
C THR A 221 -11.42 -7.37 3.56
N CYS A 222 -11.86 -7.79 2.37
CA CYS A 222 -12.21 -6.89 1.27
C CYS A 222 -13.33 -5.92 1.69
N ALA A 223 -14.38 -6.45 2.34
CA ALA A 223 -15.55 -5.70 2.81
C ALA A 223 -15.19 -4.60 3.82
N GLN A 224 -14.21 -4.85 4.68
CA GLN A 224 -13.68 -3.83 5.60
C GLN A 224 -13.07 -2.65 4.86
N TYR A 225 -12.55 -2.84 3.64
CA TYR A 225 -11.88 -1.82 2.84
C TYR A 225 -10.74 -1.16 3.63
N TYR A 226 -11.01 0.00 4.24
CA TYR A 226 -10.09 0.70 5.15
C TYR A 226 -10.74 1.10 6.48
N GLY A 227 -11.97 0.65 6.73
CA GLY A 227 -12.67 0.83 7.99
C GLY A 227 -12.24 -0.18 9.06
N GLY A 228 -12.64 0.12 10.29
CA GLY A 228 -12.26 -0.65 11.48
C GLY A 228 -10.74 -0.69 11.68
N HIS A 229 -10.30 -1.65 12.48
CA HIS A 229 -8.90 -1.92 12.78
C HIS A 229 -8.44 -3.19 12.07
N SER A 230 -7.16 -3.25 11.73
CA SER A 230 -6.53 -4.47 11.25
C SER A 230 -6.50 -5.54 12.34
N GLN A 231 -6.86 -6.77 11.97
CA GLN A 231 -6.92 -7.94 12.87
C GLN A 231 -5.57 -8.68 12.85
N TRP A 232 -4.56 -8.15 13.55
CA TRP A 232 -3.18 -8.64 13.47
C TRP A 232 -3.00 -10.11 13.86
N GLU A 233 -3.90 -10.68 14.66
CA GLU A 233 -3.89 -12.11 15.01
C GLU A 233 -3.85 -13.03 13.79
N ALA A 234 -4.54 -12.66 12.70
CA ALA A 234 -4.51 -13.41 11.44
C ALA A 234 -3.12 -13.47 10.80
N ILE A 235 -2.27 -12.45 11.02
CA ILE A 235 -0.87 -12.45 10.58
C ILE A 235 -0.07 -13.47 11.38
N GLY A 236 -0.28 -13.53 12.69
CA GLY A 236 0.41 -14.50 13.54
C GLY A 236 0.00 -15.94 13.24
N GLU A 237 -1.27 -16.18 12.94
CA GLU A 237 -1.76 -17.48 12.48
C GLU A 237 -1.11 -17.88 11.15
N LEU A 238 -1.10 -16.99 10.16
CA LEU A 238 -0.45 -17.24 8.88
C LEU A 238 1.06 -17.50 9.04
N LYS A 239 1.73 -16.75 9.91
CA LYS A 239 3.15 -16.93 10.18
C LYS A 239 3.49 -18.29 10.78
N ARG A 240 2.60 -18.86 11.61
CA ARG A 240 2.76 -20.22 12.15
C ARG A 240 2.51 -21.29 11.10
N GLU A 241 1.70 -20.99 10.10
CA GLU A 241 1.31 -21.92 9.04
C GLU A 241 2.38 -22.07 7.94
N LEU A 242 3.06 -20.97 7.58
CA LEU A 242 3.99 -20.94 6.44
C LEU A 242 5.45 -21.11 6.88
N SER A 243 6.23 -21.76 6.02
CA SER A 243 7.69 -21.85 6.14
C SER A 243 8.40 -20.71 5.40
N ILE A 244 7.75 -20.11 4.40
CA ILE A 244 8.22 -18.89 3.74
C ILE A 244 7.92 -17.64 4.59
N PRO A 245 8.65 -16.52 4.36
CA PRO A 245 8.41 -15.28 5.09
C PRO A 245 6.98 -14.75 4.98
N VAL A 246 6.47 -14.25 6.10
CA VAL A 246 5.19 -13.54 6.21
C VAL A 246 5.46 -12.09 6.59
N ILE A 247 4.97 -11.17 5.78
CA ILE A 247 5.09 -9.74 5.99
C ILE A 247 3.74 -9.20 6.48
N GLY A 248 3.72 -8.63 7.68
CA GLY A 248 2.53 -8.06 8.28
C GLY A 248 2.17 -6.71 7.65
N ASN A 249 0.89 -6.48 7.36
CA ASN A 249 0.41 -5.22 6.80
C ASN A 249 -0.91 -4.77 7.42
N GLY A 250 -0.95 -3.49 7.81
CA GLY A 250 -2.18 -2.82 8.24
C GLY A 250 -1.97 -2.02 9.52
N ASP A 251 -2.39 -0.75 9.48
CA ASP A 251 -2.44 0.16 10.62
C ASP A 251 -1.10 0.48 11.30
N ILE A 252 -0.02 0.53 10.51
CA ILE A 252 1.29 1.03 10.95
C ILE A 252 1.38 2.53 10.64
N PHE A 253 1.38 3.37 11.68
CA PHE A 253 1.43 4.83 11.60
C PHE A 253 2.62 5.45 12.37
N SER A 254 3.35 4.64 13.13
CA SER A 254 4.53 5.00 13.92
C SER A 254 5.57 3.87 13.93
N GLY A 255 6.80 4.17 14.38
CA GLY A 255 7.83 3.16 14.62
C GLY A 255 7.41 2.10 15.66
N ARG A 256 6.65 2.53 16.68
CA ARG A 256 6.12 1.64 17.71
C ARG A 256 5.13 0.63 17.15
N ASP A 257 4.21 1.05 16.27
CA ASP A 257 3.27 0.11 15.63
C ASP A 257 4.00 -1.00 14.85
N ALA A 258 5.14 -0.69 14.22
CA ALA A 258 5.93 -1.67 13.50
C ALA A 258 6.59 -2.70 14.45
N VAL A 259 7.13 -2.23 15.57
CA VAL A 259 7.71 -3.08 16.61
C VAL A 259 6.63 -3.96 17.25
N ASP A 260 5.49 -3.37 17.59
CA ASP A 260 4.37 -4.09 18.21
C ASP A 260 3.80 -5.15 17.26
N MET A 261 3.65 -4.84 15.97
CA MET A 261 3.24 -5.84 14.96
C MET A 261 4.17 -7.05 14.92
N ILE A 262 5.49 -6.84 14.90
CA ILE A 262 6.47 -7.94 14.89
C ILE A 262 6.39 -8.73 16.20
N ARG A 263 6.29 -8.06 17.35
CA ARG A 263 6.22 -8.71 18.67
C ARG A 263 4.96 -9.55 18.85
N GLU A 264 3.81 -9.04 18.44
CA GLU A 264 2.52 -9.69 18.62
C GLU A 264 2.32 -10.86 17.65
N THR A 265 2.79 -10.71 16.40
CA THR A 265 2.49 -11.67 15.33
C THR A 265 3.65 -12.61 15.01
N GLY A 266 4.89 -12.21 15.32
CA GLY A 266 6.09 -12.92 14.89
C GLY A 266 6.39 -12.82 13.39
N CYS A 267 5.72 -11.92 12.66
CA CYS A 267 5.97 -11.72 11.23
C CYS A 267 7.43 -11.30 10.96
N ASP A 268 7.96 -11.67 9.80
CA ASP A 268 9.38 -11.47 9.46
C ASP A 268 9.70 -10.03 9.07
N ALA A 269 8.69 -9.26 8.66
CA ALA A 269 8.80 -7.87 8.27
C ALA A 269 7.44 -7.18 8.32
N VAL A 270 7.46 -5.85 8.16
CA VAL A 270 6.25 -5.03 8.09
C VAL A 270 6.11 -4.34 6.74
N ALA A 271 4.89 -4.14 6.26
CA ALA A 271 4.61 -3.33 5.08
C ALA A 271 3.77 -2.10 5.45
N ILE A 272 4.22 -0.92 5.02
CA ILE A 272 3.67 0.38 5.38
C ILE A 272 2.90 0.94 4.19
N GLY A 273 1.62 1.23 4.38
CA GLY A 273 0.77 1.87 3.37
C GLY A 273 0.49 3.33 3.72
N ARG A 274 -0.74 3.60 4.15
CA ARG A 274 -1.24 4.97 4.39
C ARG A 274 -0.43 5.76 5.43
N GLY A 275 0.27 5.10 6.34
CA GLY A 275 1.14 5.77 7.32
C GLY A 275 2.19 6.68 6.68
N SER A 276 2.72 6.31 5.51
CA SER A 276 3.76 7.08 4.81
C SER A 276 3.23 8.26 3.97
N GLN A 277 1.90 8.38 3.79
CA GLN A 277 1.31 9.42 2.94
C GLN A 277 1.63 10.82 3.49
N GLY A 278 2.49 11.57 2.79
CA GLY A 278 3.00 12.87 3.23
C GLY A 278 3.94 12.81 4.43
N ARG A 279 4.48 11.62 4.74
CA ARG A 279 5.42 11.35 5.83
C ARG A 279 6.46 10.30 5.42
N PRO A 280 7.29 10.55 4.38
CA PRO A 280 8.34 9.61 4.00
C PRO A 280 9.35 9.36 5.13
N TRP A 281 9.53 10.31 6.06
CA TRP A 281 10.34 10.14 7.27
C TRP A 281 9.82 9.10 8.27
N LEU A 282 8.58 8.61 8.14
CA LEU A 282 8.08 7.49 8.95
C LEU A 282 9.00 6.25 8.82
N PHE A 283 9.64 6.06 7.66
CA PHE A 283 10.58 4.96 7.49
C PHE A 283 11.86 5.14 8.32
N SER A 284 12.28 6.38 8.60
CA SER A 284 13.37 6.66 9.55
C SER A 284 12.95 6.30 10.97
N ASP A 285 11.74 6.70 11.39
CA ASP A 285 11.18 6.37 12.70
C ASP A 285 11.09 4.85 12.91
N ILE A 286 10.68 4.09 11.88
CA ILE A 286 10.63 2.62 11.94
C ILE A 286 12.04 2.03 12.03
N SER A 287 12.98 2.52 11.23
CA SER A 287 14.39 2.10 11.31
C SER A 287 15.00 2.37 12.68
N ALA A 288 14.68 3.50 13.31
CA ALA A 288 15.09 3.85 14.67
C ALA A 288 14.46 2.93 15.72
N ALA A 289 13.15 2.72 15.64
CA ALA A 289 12.43 1.80 16.53
C ALA A 289 12.99 0.36 16.44
N PHE A 290 13.42 -0.06 15.25
CA PHE A 290 14.07 -1.35 15.04
C PHE A 290 15.44 -1.48 15.70
N ARG A 291 16.11 -0.37 16.02
CA ARG A 291 17.34 -0.31 16.84
C ARG A 291 17.07 -0.10 18.33
N GLY A 292 15.80 -0.05 18.74
CA GLY A 292 15.39 0.22 20.12
C GLY A 292 15.34 1.70 20.49
N GLU A 293 15.41 2.60 19.51
CA GLU A 293 15.31 4.05 19.71
C GLU A 293 13.83 4.47 19.68
N ASP A 294 13.39 5.25 20.67
CA ASP A 294 12.04 5.83 20.70
C ASP A 294 12.06 7.21 20.03
N GLN A 295 12.07 7.21 18.70
CA GLN A 295 12.09 8.42 17.86
C GLN A 295 10.72 8.64 17.21
N VAL A 296 10.25 9.89 17.27
CA VAL A 296 9.10 10.38 16.50
C VAL A 296 9.53 11.64 15.76
N THR A 297 9.56 11.57 14.42
CA THR A 297 9.96 12.72 13.60
C THR A 297 8.76 13.61 13.31
N VAL A 298 8.81 14.83 13.86
CA VAL A 298 7.85 15.91 13.64
C VAL A 298 8.60 17.13 13.10
N PRO A 299 8.81 17.22 11.77
CA PRO A 299 9.65 18.26 11.20
C PRO A 299 8.95 19.63 11.22
N PRO A 300 9.68 20.75 11.36
CA PRO A 300 9.12 22.07 11.14
C PRO A 300 8.68 22.24 9.68
N LEU A 301 7.80 23.21 9.41
CA LEU A 301 7.23 23.40 8.08
C LEU A 301 8.29 23.61 6.99
N GLY A 302 9.41 24.28 7.30
CA GLY A 302 10.50 24.51 6.36
C GLY A 302 11.07 23.22 5.79
N GLU A 303 11.30 22.19 6.62
CA GLU A 303 11.78 20.88 6.17
C GLU A 303 10.74 20.15 5.32
N VAL A 304 9.45 20.27 5.68
CA VAL A 304 8.35 19.73 4.89
C VAL A 304 8.25 20.40 3.52
N VAL A 305 8.40 21.72 3.47
CA VAL A 305 8.42 22.51 2.23
C VAL A 305 9.56 22.05 1.33
N SER A 306 10.78 21.89 1.87
CA SER A 306 11.92 21.36 1.12
C SER A 306 11.62 19.97 0.55
N CYS A 307 11.02 19.08 1.34
CA CYS A 307 10.61 17.76 0.88
C CYS A 307 9.54 17.82 -0.23
N ILE A 308 8.54 18.71 -0.10
CA ILE A 308 7.51 18.92 -1.14
C ILE A 308 8.16 19.38 -2.46
N LYS A 309 9.08 20.34 -2.40
CA LYS A 309 9.76 20.89 -3.58
C LYS A 309 10.58 19.82 -4.28
N GLU A 310 11.37 19.06 -3.53
CA GLU A 310 12.14 17.93 -4.06
C GLU A 310 11.26 16.86 -4.69
N HIS A 311 10.17 16.47 -4.00
CA HIS A 311 9.20 15.54 -4.55
C HIS A 311 8.60 16.06 -5.86
N PHE A 312 8.24 17.33 -5.92
CA PHE A 312 7.67 17.92 -7.13
C PHE A 312 8.67 17.92 -8.29
N SER A 313 9.94 18.28 -8.05
CA SER A 313 10.97 18.27 -9.10
C SER A 313 11.19 16.86 -9.66
N MET A 314 11.25 15.83 -8.81
CA MET A 314 11.32 14.44 -9.27
C MET A 314 10.03 14.00 -9.99
N MET A 315 8.86 14.48 -9.55
CA MET A 315 7.60 14.22 -10.25
C MET A 315 7.55 14.87 -11.63
N LEU A 316 8.17 16.04 -11.80
CA LEU A 316 8.29 16.69 -13.10
C LEU A 316 9.17 15.87 -14.05
N GLU A 317 10.30 15.36 -13.57
CA GLU A 317 11.15 14.42 -14.32
C GLU A 317 10.38 13.14 -14.68
N PHE A 318 9.68 12.54 -13.72
CA PHE A 318 8.85 11.36 -13.97
C PHE A 318 7.77 11.59 -15.03
N MET A 319 7.26 12.82 -15.15
CA MET A 319 6.22 13.22 -16.10
C MET A 319 6.78 13.88 -17.37
N ASP A 320 8.07 13.69 -17.68
CA ASP A 320 8.72 14.20 -18.89
C ASP A 320 8.59 15.74 -19.05
N GLY A 321 8.58 16.48 -17.94
CA GLY A 321 8.46 17.94 -17.94
C GLY A 321 7.02 18.48 -17.98
N ASP A 322 5.99 17.62 -17.98
CA ASP A 322 4.59 18.05 -17.95
C ASP A 322 4.19 18.56 -16.56
N GLN A 323 4.27 19.89 -16.38
CA GLN A 323 3.98 20.57 -15.11
C GLN A 323 2.52 20.37 -14.65
N GLU A 324 1.54 20.47 -15.54
CA GLU A 324 0.13 20.31 -15.17
C GLU A 324 -0.17 18.88 -14.70
N ARG A 325 0.44 17.88 -15.36
CA ARG A 325 0.28 16.48 -14.98
C ARG A 325 0.99 16.18 -13.66
N ALA A 326 2.20 16.71 -13.46
CA ALA A 326 2.93 16.59 -12.19
C ALA A 326 2.16 17.24 -11.03
N ALA A 327 1.67 18.47 -11.22
CA ALA A 327 0.85 19.19 -10.25
C ALA A 327 -0.41 18.40 -9.89
N ARG A 328 -1.19 17.95 -10.89
CA ARG A 328 -2.39 17.14 -10.66
C ARG A 328 -2.11 15.86 -9.89
N ALA A 329 -1.02 15.16 -10.19
CA ALA A 329 -0.62 13.96 -9.47
C ALA A 329 -0.23 14.26 -8.01
N MET A 330 0.43 15.40 -7.76
CA MET A 330 0.88 15.83 -6.43
C MET A 330 -0.19 16.44 -5.53
N ARG A 331 -1.37 16.84 -6.05
CA ARG A 331 -2.42 17.50 -5.24
C ARG A 331 -2.80 16.75 -3.95
N SER A 332 -2.89 15.42 -4.02
CA SER A 332 -3.18 14.61 -2.83
C SER A 332 -2.02 14.62 -1.83
N HIS A 333 -0.78 14.62 -2.34
CA HIS A 333 0.43 14.69 -1.52
C HIS A 333 0.52 16.01 -0.75
N PHE A 334 0.22 17.15 -1.36
CA PHE A 334 0.24 18.45 -0.66
C PHE A 334 -0.68 18.45 0.56
N GLY A 335 -1.91 17.93 0.40
CA GLY A 335 -2.86 17.80 1.50
C GLY A 335 -2.34 16.90 2.64
N TRP A 336 -1.56 15.87 2.30
CA TRP A 336 -0.97 14.96 3.27
C TRP A 336 0.24 15.56 3.99
N TYR A 337 1.15 16.21 3.27
CA TYR A 337 2.33 16.86 3.85
C TYR A 337 1.94 17.99 4.80
N LEU A 338 1.03 18.86 4.36
CA LEU A 338 0.62 20.06 5.10
C LEU A 338 -0.43 19.77 6.19
N ARG A 339 -0.68 18.51 6.51
CA ARG A 339 -1.64 18.13 7.56
C ARG A 339 -1.07 18.47 8.93
N GLY A 340 -1.86 19.17 9.76
CA GLY A 340 -1.44 19.57 11.12
C GLY A 340 -0.78 20.94 11.19
N TYR A 341 -0.26 21.47 10.07
CA TYR A 341 0.36 22.79 10.05
C TYR A 341 -0.67 23.93 9.95
N PRO A 342 -0.53 25.00 10.76
CA PRO A 342 -1.46 26.13 10.81
C PRO A 342 -1.23 27.15 9.68
N ILE A 343 -1.14 26.69 8.43
CA ILE A 343 -0.87 27.54 7.24
C ILE A 343 -2.08 28.38 6.76
N GLY A 344 -3.26 28.19 7.35
CA GLY A 344 -4.50 28.81 6.90
C GLY A 344 -5.17 28.11 5.70
N GLY A 345 -6.49 28.28 5.58
CA GLY A 345 -7.28 27.64 4.53
C GLY A 345 -7.02 28.19 3.12
N GLU A 346 -6.76 29.49 3.02
CA GLU A 346 -6.49 30.17 1.75
C GLU A 346 -5.17 29.70 1.14
N ALA A 347 -4.07 29.71 1.90
CA ALA A 347 -2.77 29.21 1.43
C ALA A 347 -2.85 27.73 1.03
N ARG A 348 -3.52 26.90 1.83
CA ARG A 348 -3.74 25.49 1.49
C ARG A 348 -4.50 25.33 0.18
N SER A 349 -5.55 26.13 -0.04
CA SER A 349 -6.33 26.09 -1.28
C SER A 349 -5.49 26.52 -2.48
N ALA A 350 -4.69 27.58 -2.35
CA ALA A 350 -3.80 28.05 -3.40
C ALA A 350 -2.77 26.98 -3.79
N ILE A 351 -2.08 26.38 -2.82
CA ILE A 351 -1.11 25.29 -3.06
C ILE A 351 -1.77 24.08 -3.74
N MET A 352 -3.00 23.73 -3.37
CA MET A 352 -3.71 22.61 -4.01
C MET A 352 -4.18 22.91 -5.44
N GLN A 353 -4.26 24.19 -5.81
CA GLN A 353 -4.73 24.67 -7.11
C GLN A 353 -3.58 25.09 -8.04
N SER A 354 -2.34 25.18 -7.56
CA SER A 354 -1.19 25.54 -8.38
C SER A 354 -1.01 24.54 -9.52
N ASP A 355 -0.70 25.05 -10.72
CA ASP A 355 -0.54 24.23 -11.93
C ASP A 355 0.89 24.27 -12.51
N SER A 356 1.81 25.00 -11.86
CA SER A 356 3.22 25.09 -12.26
C SER A 356 4.21 24.99 -11.10
N GLN A 357 5.46 24.65 -11.39
CA GLN A 357 6.55 24.62 -10.40
C GLN A 357 6.80 25.99 -9.79
N GLU A 358 6.85 27.03 -10.62
CA GLU A 358 7.14 28.40 -10.19
C GLU A 358 6.08 28.92 -9.22
N GLU A 359 4.81 28.77 -9.58
CA GLU A 359 3.68 29.15 -8.73
C GLU A 359 3.70 28.37 -7.41
N LEU A 360 3.83 27.04 -7.47
CA LEU A 360 3.89 26.20 -6.27
C LEU A 360 5.05 26.62 -5.36
N PHE A 361 6.24 26.84 -5.92
CA PHE A 361 7.43 27.16 -5.12
C PHE A 361 7.31 28.53 -4.47
N SER A 362 6.79 29.51 -5.20
CA SER A 362 6.49 30.85 -4.68
C SER A 362 5.49 30.80 -3.52
N LEU A 363 4.40 30.02 -3.66
CA LEU A 363 3.42 29.83 -2.60
C LEU A 363 4.01 29.18 -1.35
N LEU A 364 4.89 28.18 -1.54
CA LEU A 364 5.57 27.50 -0.44
C LEU A 364 6.61 28.39 0.25
N ASP A 365 7.34 29.21 -0.51
CA ASP A 365 8.33 30.16 0.02
C ASP A 365 7.71 31.31 0.81
N GLY A 366 6.42 31.60 0.55
CA GLY A 366 5.66 32.58 1.32
C GLY A 366 5.19 32.09 2.71
N LEU A 367 5.39 30.81 3.04
CA LEU A 367 5.01 30.25 4.34
C LEU A 367 6.11 30.50 5.39
N ASP A 368 5.72 30.63 6.66
CA ASP A 368 6.68 30.73 7.76
C ASP A 368 7.34 29.34 8.00
N PRO A 369 8.66 29.19 7.76
CA PRO A 369 9.33 27.90 7.86
C PRO A 369 9.43 27.38 9.30
N ALA A 370 9.25 28.24 10.30
CA ALA A 370 9.31 27.88 11.72
C ALA A 370 7.97 27.36 12.27
N LEU A 371 6.92 27.26 11.44
CA LEU A 371 5.64 26.73 11.88
C LEU A 371 5.77 25.26 12.27
N GLU A 372 5.43 24.98 13.51
CA GLU A 372 5.30 23.62 14.03
C GLU A 372 3.90 23.06 13.75
N PRO A 373 3.78 21.76 13.51
CA PRO A 373 2.48 21.14 13.35
C PRO A 373 1.86 20.80 14.71
N ASP A 374 0.54 20.59 14.71
CA ASP A 374 -0.11 19.80 15.75
C ASP A 374 0.36 18.34 15.66
N GLU A 375 1.09 17.87 16.68
CA GLU A 375 1.65 16.52 16.74
C GLU A 375 0.59 15.42 16.63
N ASP A 376 -0.55 15.57 17.30
CA ASP A 376 -1.66 14.61 17.25
C ASP A 376 -2.24 14.56 15.84
N ALA A 377 -2.34 15.70 15.15
CA ALA A 377 -2.82 15.76 13.79
C ALA A 377 -1.87 15.06 12.79
N VAL A 378 -0.55 15.19 12.98
CA VAL A 378 0.46 14.59 12.10
C VAL A 378 0.54 13.07 12.26
N THR A 379 0.44 12.60 13.51
CA THR A 379 0.57 11.18 13.89
C THR A 379 -0.73 10.39 13.74
N SER A 380 -1.88 11.05 13.71
CA SER A 380 -3.17 10.36 13.56
C SER A 380 -3.34 9.61 12.23
N THR A 381 -4.25 8.64 12.21
CA THR A 381 -4.54 7.77 11.07
C THR A 381 -4.82 8.55 9.77
N ARG A 382 -4.34 8.02 8.64
CA ARG A 382 -4.45 8.64 7.31
C ARG A 382 -5.37 7.88 6.37
N GLY A 383 -5.91 8.61 5.39
CA GLY A 383 -6.74 8.08 4.31
C GLY A 383 -8.20 7.80 4.69
N ARG A 384 -8.94 7.15 3.80
CA ARG A 384 -10.34 6.78 4.03
C ARG A 384 -10.44 5.75 5.16
N SER A 385 -11.45 5.88 6.00
CA SER A 385 -11.77 4.94 7.10
C SER A 385 -13.13 4.24 6.90
N GLY A 386 -13.63 4.25 5.66
CA GLY A 386 -14.93 3.66 5.32
C GLY A 386 -14.87 2.16 5.06
N PHE A 387 -15.95 1.47 5.41
CA PHE A 387 -16.26 0.12 4.96
C PHE A 387 -16.84 0.15 3.54
N GLN A 388 -16.71 -0.95 2.80
CA GLN A 388 -17.52 -1.14 1.61
C GLN A 388 -18.95 -1.47 1.98
N LYS A 389 -19.91 -0.82 1.31
CA LYS A 389 -21.33 -1.17 1.46
C LYS A 389 -21.63 -2.58 0.94
N LYS A 390 -20.95 -2.99 -0.14
CA LYS A 390 -21.05 -4.30 -0.79
C LYS A 390 -19.77 -4.57 -1.57
N VAL A 391 -19.23 -5.78 -1.44
CA VAL A 391 -18.15 -6.26 -2.32
C VAL A 391 -18.78 -6.70 -3.65
N HIS A 392 -18.34 -6.11 -4.76
CA HIS A 392 -18.82 -6.48 -6.09
C HIS A 392 -18.01 -7.65 -6.62
N LEU A 393 -18.68 -8.77 -6.93
CA LEU A 393 -18.08 -10.00 -7.42
C LEU A 393 -18.78 -10.43 -8.73
N PRO A 394 -18.15 -11.31 -9.55
CA PRO A 394 -18.86 -12.03 -10.60
C PRO A 394 -20.09 -12.78 -10.06
N TYR A 395 -21.06 -13.03 -10.92
CA TYR A 395 -22.24 -13.82 -10.55
C TYR A 395 -21.82 -15.25 -10.21
N GLY A 396 -22.34 -15.81 -9.10
CA GLY A 396 -22.02 -17.17 -8.64
C GLY A 396 -20.59 -17.35 -8.12
N TRP A 397 -19.79 -16.29 -7.98
CA TRP A 397 -18.37 -16.41 -7.63
C TRP A 397 -18.14 -17.17 -6.31
N LEU A 398 -19.04 -16.99 -5.34
CA LEU A 398 -18.96 -17.59 -4.01
C LEU A 398 -19.52 -19.02 -3.95
N ASP A 399 -20.07 -19.54 -5.04
CA ASP A 399 -20.74 -20.85 -5.05
C ASP A 399 -19.74 -22.02 -4.99
N SER A 400 -18.47 -21.78 -5.35
CA SER A 400 -17.39 -22.77 -5.35
C SER A 400 -16.02 -22.11 -5.26
N HIS A 401 -15.06 -22.84 -4.69
CA HIS A 401 -13.64 -22.49 -4.68
C HIS A 401 -12.90 -22.85 -5.99
N SER A 402 -13.59 -23.45 -6.95
CA SER A 402 -13.06 -23.73 -8.28
C SER A 402 -13.80 -22.93 -9.35
N LEU A 403 -13.12 -22.62 -10.44
CA LEU A 403 -13.78 -22.06 -11.62
C LEU A 403 -14.69 -23.11 -12.26
N THR A 404 -15.89 -22.67 -12.64
CA THR A 404 -16.76 -23.39 -13.57
C THR A 404 -16.30 -23.17 -15.01
N GLU A 405 -16.70 -24.04 -15.94
CA GLU A 405 -16.39 -23.88 -17.38
C GLU A 405 -16.83 -22.51 -17.92
N ASN A 406 -18.02 -22.04 -17.52
CA ASN A 406 -18.52 -20.73 -17.93
C ASN A 406 -17.72 -19.55 -17.33
N GLU A 407 -17.23 -19.68 -16.09
CA GLU A 407 -16.33 -18.68 -15.51
C GLU A 407 -14.96 -18.68 -16.21
N GLU A 408 -14.42 -19.86 -16.56
CA GLU A 408 -13.19 -19.97 -17.35
C GLU A 408 -13.36 -19.34 -18.72
N GLU A 409 -14.45 -19.62 -19.44
CA GLU A 409 -14.75 -19.00 -20.74
C GLU A 409 -14.91 -17.47 -20.61
N THR A 410 -15.58 -16.99 -19.57
CA THR A 410 -15.74 -15.55 -19.33
C THR A 410 -14.40 -14.86 -19.03
N LEU A 411 -13.50 -15.51 -18.27
CA LEU A 411 -12.21 -14.95 -17.88
C LEU A 411 -11.13 -15.10 -18.96
N PHE A 412 -11.20 -16.17 -19.75
CA PHE A 412 -10.11 -16.59 -20.66
C PHE A 412 -10.51 -16.72 -22.13
N GLY A 413 -11.80 -16.73 -22.46
CA GLY A 413 -12.30 -16.97 -23.83
C GLY A 413 -11.95 -15.87 -24.83
N LEU A 414 -11.43 -14.75 -24.35
CA LEU A 414 -10.95 -13.65 -25.16
C LEU A 414 -9.45 -13.75 -25.38
N ASP A 415 -9.00 -13.45 -26.59
CA ASP A 415 -7.57 -13.41 -26.86
C ASP A 415 -6.88 -12.39 -25.93
N VAL A 416 -5.84 -12.85 -25.25
CA VAL A 416 -5.05 -12.01 -24.35
C VAL A 416 -4.28 -10.94 -25.13
N LEU A 417 -4.02 -11.18 -26.41
CA LEU A 417 -3.39 -10.23 -27.33
C LEU A 417 -4.39 -9.23 -27.94
N ASP A 418 -5.69 -9.43 -27.77
CA ASP A 418 -6.70 -8.49 -28.24
C ASP A 418 -6.70 -7.24 -27.35
N ALA A 419 -6.20 -6.14 -27.92
CA ALA A 419 -6.08 -4.83 -27.30
C ALA A 419 -7.38 -3.99 -27.38
N SER A 420 -8.46 -4.50 -27.98
CA SER A 420 -9.72 -3.76 -28.19
C SER A 420 -10.63 -3.59 -26.96
N TYR A 421 -10.14 -3.98 -25.77
CA TYR A 421 -10.92 -4.16 -24.53
C TYR A 421 -10.95 -2.99 -23.54
#